data_AF-A0A139KQ00-F1
#
_entry.id   AF-A0A139KQ00-F1
#
_cell.length_a   1.000
_cell.length_b   1.000
_cell.length_c   1.000
_cell.angle_alpha   90.00
_cell.angle_beta   90.00
_cell.angle_gamma   90.00
#
_symmetry.space_group_name_H-M   'P 1'
#
loop_
_entity.id
_entity.type
_entity.pdbx_description
1 polymer ?
#
loop_
_entity_poly.entity_id
_entity_poly.type
_entity_poly.pdbx_seq_one_letter_code
_entity_poly.pdbx_strand_id
1 'polypeptide(L)' 'MKNLSSFEAFKLNKVQMNAIAGGGAITCMIVDDQGTYFRSIVQTGLTVKEATQAVLDQNPDASRVSCKETVSY' A
#
# COMPACT_ATOMS: atom_id res chain seq x y z
N MET A 1 8.64 -35.89 -28.50
CA MET A 1 8.33 -34.60 -27.84
C MET A 1 9.61 -34.12 -27.18
N LYS A 2 10.16 -32.99 -27.59
CA LYS A 2 11.40 -32.46 -26.99
C LYS A 2 11.07 -31.94 -25.59
N ASN A 3 11.82 -32.39 -24.59
CA ASN A 3 11.67 -32.03 -23.19
C ASN A 3 11.57 -30.50 -23.04
N LEU A 4 10.48 -30.01 -22.44
CA LEU A 4 10.30 -28.61 -22.03
C LEU A 4 11.09 -28.30 -20.74
N SER A 5 12.23 -28.96 -20.53
CA SER A 5 13.06 -28.83 -19.33
C SER A 5 13.73 -27.46 -19.18
N SER A 6 13.50 -26.55 -20.13
CA SER A 6 13.96 -25.16 -20.10
C SER A 6 12.84 -24.14 -19.88
N PHE A 7 11.63 -24.58 -19.54
CA PHE A 7 10.57 -23.64 -19.16
C PHE A 7 10.78 -23.22 -17.71
N GLU A 8 11.70 -22.30 -17.47
CA GLU A 8 11.69 -21.53 -16.23
C GLU A 8 10.41 -20.69 -16.24
N ALA A 9 9.35 -21.23 -15.64
CA ALA A 9 8.16 -20.48 -15.34
C ALA A 9 8.61 -19.20 -14.62
N PHE A 10 8.23 -18.04 -15.18
CA PHE A 10 8.58 -16.70 -14.70
C PHE A 10 8.71 -16.70 -13.17
N LYS A 11 9.95 -16.74 -12.69
CA LYS A 11 10.23 -16.78 -11.26
C LYS A 11 10.08 -15.36 -10.75
N LEU A 12 8.82 -14.98 -10.51
CA LEU A 12 8.47 -13.66 -10.02
C LEU A 12 9.26 -13.41 -8.74
N ASN A 13 10.01 -12.32 -8.70
CA ASN A 13 10.71 -11.95 -7.48
C ASN A 13 9.68 -11.56 -6.39
N LYS A 14 10.11 -11.50 -5.13
CA LYS A 14 9.22 -11.25 -3.99
C LYS A 14 8.38 -9.98 -4.14
N VAL A 15 8.92 -8.95 -4.79
CA VAL A 15 8.22 -7.68 -5.08
C VAL A 15 7.12 -7.90 -6.12
N GLN A 16 7.39 -8.66 -7.17
CA GLN A 16 6.42 -9.02 -8.21
C GLN A 16 5.34 -9.97 -7.69
N MET A 17 5.68 -10.93 -6.82
CA MET A 17 4.69 -11.77 -6.14
C MET A 17 3.78 -10.96 -5.22
N ASN A 18 4.34 -10.02 -4.45
CA ASN A 18 3.56 -9.14 -3.58
C ASN A 18 2.67 -8.16 -4.37
N ALA A 19 3.07 -7.75 -5.58
CA ALA A 19 2.25 -6.93 -6.46
C ALA A 19 1.05 -7.72 -7.04
N ILE A 20 1.24 -9.02 -7.33
CA ILE A 20 0.17 -9.90 -7.85
C ILE A 20 -0.77 -10.37 -6.73
N ALA A 21 -0.29 -10.52 -5.50
CA ALA A 21 -1.08 -10.89 -4.34
C ALA A 21 -1.93 -9.74 -3.74
N GLY A 22 -2.11 -8.63 -4.46
CA GLY A 22 -2.84 -7.47 -3.95
C GLY A 22 -2.04 -6.73 -2.88
N GLY A 23 -0.89 -6.18 -3.27
CA GLY A 23 0.01 -5.44 -2.37
C GLY A 23 -0.79 -4.53 -1.44
N GLY A 24 -0.66 -4.77 -0.13
CA GLY A 24 -1.51 -4.16 0.88
C GLY A 24 -1.63 -2.65 0.67
N ALA A 25 -2.87 -2.16 0.59
CA ALA A 25 -3.14 -0.74 0.56
C ALA A 25 -3.20 -0.24 2.00
N ILE A 26 -2.80 1.00 2.27
CA ILE A 26 -3.06 1.66 3.55
C ILE A 26 -4.06 2.77 3.28
N THR A 27 -5.20 2.74 3.97
CA THR A 27 -6.19 3.82 3.88
C THR A 27 -6.08 4.70 5.11
N CYS A 28 -5.91 5.99 4.90
CA CYS A 28 -5.82 7.02 5.91
C CYS A 28 -7.09 7.89 5.89
N MET A 29 -7.68 8.10 7.07
CA MET A 29 -8.68 9.12 7.32
C MET A 29 -7.96 10.38 7.80
N ILE A 30 -8.27 11.51 7.20
CA ILE A 30 -7.71 12.82 7.54
C ILE A 30 -8.89 13.72 7.91
N VAL A 31 -8.75 14.44 9.03
CA VAL A 31 -9.74 15.40 9.52
C VAL A 31 -9.05 16.77 9.62
N ASP A 32 -9.58 17.74 8.90
CA ASP A 32 -9.14 19.14 8.91
C ASP A 32 -10.32 20.07 9.24
N ASP A 33 -10.15 21.37 9.02
CA ASP A 33 -11.18 22.39 9.24
C ASP A 33 -12.28 22.38 8.16
N GLN A 34 -12.03 21.78 7.00
CA GLN A 34 -12.97 21.63 5.89
C GLN A 34 -13.84 20.37 6.03
N GLY A 35 -13.37 19.37 6.78
CA GLY A 35 -14.13 18.17 7.09
C GLY A 35 -13.28 16.92 7.19
N THR A 36 -13.83 15.79 6.74
CA THR A 36 -13.16 14.49 6.78
C THR A 36 -13.04 13.93 5.37
N TYR A 37 -11.84 13.48 5.00
CA TYR A 37 -11.59 12.81 3.73
C TYR A 37 -10.68 11.59 3.90
N PHE A 38 -10.67 10.73 2.89
CA PHE A 38 -9.92 9.48 2.89
C PHE A 38 -8.87 9.48 1.78
N ARG A 39 -7.68 8.98 2.10
CA ARG A 39 -6.57 8.79 1.16
C ARG A 39 -6.08 7.36 1.22
N SER A 40 -6.06 6.68 0.07
CA SER A 40 -5.45 5.35 -0.05
C SER A 40 -4.03 5.46 -0.60
N ILE A 41 -3.10 4.77 0.06
CA ILE A 41 -1.69 4.67 -0.28
C ILE A 41 -1.43 3.24 -0.69
N VAL A 42 -1.09 3.03 -1.95
CA VAL A 42 -0.73 1.71 -2.49
C VAL A 42 0.78 1.69 -2.66
N GLN A 43 1.49 1.28 -1.62
CA GLN A 43 2.95 1.19 -1.65
C GLN A 43 3.43 -0.06 -0.93
N THR A 44 4.24 -0.86 -1.64
CA THR A 44 4.79 -2.10 -1.09
C THR A 44 5.85 -1.79 -0.04
N GLY A 45 5.75 -2.47 1.12
CA GLY A 45 6.73 -2.35 2.20
C GLY A 45 6.58 -1.11 3.09
N LEU A 46 5.56 -0.27 2.87
CA LEU A 46 5.23 0.84 3.77
C LEU A 46 4.44 0.32 4.96
N THR A 47 4.87 0.63 6.18
CA THR A 47 4.10 0.32 7.40
C THR A 47 3.00 1.36 7.64
N VAL A 48 1.96 1.02 8.40
CA VAL A 48 0.92 1.98 8.83
C VAL A 48 1.52 3.19 9.54
N LYS A 49 2.58 3.00 10.33
CA LYS A 49 3.26 4.09 11.05
C LYS A 49 3.93 5.06 10.08
N GLU A 50 4.69 4.55 9.12
CA GLU A 50 5.35 5.36 8.10
C GLU A 50 4.32 6.08 7.21
N ALA A 51 3.24 5.41 6.84
CA ALA A 51 2.14 6.01 6.10
C ALA A 51 1.47 7.14 6.90
N THR A 52 1.23 6.93 8.20
CA THR A 52 0.63 7.94 9.08
C THR A 52 1.52 9.17 9.17
N GLN A 53 2.83 8.98 9.36
CA GLN A 53 3.77 10.09 9.43
C GLN A 53 3.84 10.86 8.10
N ALA A 54 3.95 10.15 6.98
CA ALA A 54 3.97 10.78 5.66
C ALA A 54 2.69 11.58 5.37
N VAL A 55 1.53 11.12 5.86
CA VAL A 55 0.27 11.85 5.74
C VAL A 55 0.22 13.06 6.68
N LEU A 56 0.74 12.96 7.90
CA LEU A 56 0.88 14.11 8.80
C LEU A 56 1.78 15.19 8.20
N ASP A 57 2.94 14.80 7.66
CA ASP A 57 3.91 15.73 7.08
C ASP A 57 3.33 16.48 5.85
N GLN A 58 2.38 15.85 5.14
CA GLN A 58 1.71 16.43 3.97
C GLN A 58 0.44 17.21 4.30
N ASN A 59 -0.10 17.09 5.52
CA ASN A 59 -1.33 17.75 5.96
C ASN A 59 -1.08 18.40 7.33
N PRO A 60 -0.28 19.48 7.40
CA PRO A 60 0.10 20.12 8.66
C PRO A 60 -1.09 20.76 9.39
N ASP A 61 -2.18 21.00 8.66
CA ASP A 61 -3.48 21.51 9.08
C ASP A 61 -4.45 20.41 9.56
N ALA A 62 -4.08 19.13 9.42
CA ALA A 62 -4.90 18.03 9.90
C ALA A 62 -4.98 18.04 11.45
N SER A 63 -6.19 18.18 11.96
CA SER A 63 -6.51 18.00 13.38
C SER A 63 -6.39 16.54 13.83
N ARG A 64 -6.57 15.59 12.90
CA ARG A 64 -6.44 14.15 13.16
C ARG A 64 -6.11 13.37 11.89
N VAL A 65 -5.15 12.45 11.98
CA VAL A 65 -4.86 11.45 10.95
C VAL A 65 -4.93 10.05 11.56
N SER A 66 -5.59 9.11 10.89
CA SER A 66 -5.65 7.70 11.30
C SER A 66 -5.57 6.78 10.09
N CYS A 67 -4.56 5.93 10.02
CA CYS A 67 -4.32 5.01 8.92
C CYS A 67 -4.52 3.55 9.33
N LYS A 68 -4.97 2.72 8.40
CA LYS A 68 -5.12 1.27 8.57
C LYS A 68 -4.74 0.51 7.30
N GLU A 69 -4.15 -0.67 7.47
CA GLU A 69 -3.99 -1.61 6.35
C GLU A 69 -5.36 -2.00 5.82
N THR A 70 -5.45 -2.06 4.52
CA THR A 70 -6.61 -2.47 3.74
C THR A 70 -6.11 -3.60 2.85
N VAL A 71 -6.54 -4.82 3.15
CA VAL A 71 -6.28 -5.97 2.30
C VAL A 71 -7.23 -5.85 1.12
N SER A 72 -6.70 -5.59 -0.08
CA SER A 72 -7.47 -5.71 -1.32
C SER A 72 -7.56 -7.20 -1.65
N TYR A 73 -8.75 -7.78 -1.42
CA TYR A 73 -9.09 -9.16 -1.79
C TYR A 73 -9.33 -9.29 -3.29
#